data_AF-G4ZPI6-F1
#
_entry.id   AF-G4ZPI6-F1
#
_cell.length_a   1.000
_cell.length_b   1.000
_cell.length_c   1.000
_cell.angle_alpha   90.00
_cell.angle_beta   90.00
_cell.angle_gamma   90.00
#
_symmetry.space_group_name_H-M   'P 1'
#
loop_
_entity.id
_entity.type
_entity.pdbx_description
1 polymer ?
#
loop_
_entity_poly.entity_id
_entity_poly.type
_entity_poly.pdbx_seq_one_letter_code
_entity_poly.pdbx_strand_id
1 'polypeptide(L)'
;MAKYGIALPPDNYPLSRPGAAGPELLLDTPLQKALSEYARQSGMILPAFVELVRGQTADDYRPNKNLVPGVLNEVCKGYAHLEELQRIVQGGVEVRLSKTPPRQVQRPPNHGSARDRLNVLRKNIGKEQDAGRCLVLDRDLLKQWPEIIISPFGVVDKGNEDEKRVG
;
A
#
# COMPACT_ATOMS: atom_id res chain seq x y z
N MET A 1 15.04 12.42 2.47
CA MET A 1 15.34 11.78 3.76
C MET A 1 16.66 12.23 4.37
N ALA A 2 17.79 12.20 3.64
CA ALA A 2 19.10 12.63 4.16
C ALA A 2 19.11 14.06 4.74
N LYS A 3 18.39 15.01 4.12
CA LYS A 3 18.20 16.39 4.64
C LYS A 3 17.66 16.44 6.08
N TYR A 4 16.92 15.42 6.50
CA TYR A 4 16.31 15.30 7.83
C TYR A 4 17.11 14.36 8.76
N GLY A 5 18.30 13.91 8.35
CA GLY A 5 19.11 12.96 9.13
C GLY A 5 18.50 11.56 9.22
N ILE A 6 17.52 11.23 8.38
CA ILE A 6 16.84 9.93 8.38
C ILE A 6 17.52 9.02 7.36
N ALA A 7 18.02 7.88 7.84
CA ALA A 7 18.54 6.81 7.00
C ALA A 7 17.44 5.78 6.71
N LEU A 8 17.43 5.25 5.49
CA LEU A 8 16.62 4.08 5.18
C LEU A 8 17.27 2.84 5.80
N PRO A 9 16.47 1.88 6.31
CA PRO A 9 17.01 0.63 6.78
C PRO A 9 17.59 -0.20 5.63
N PRO A 10 18.49 -1.15 5.93
CA PRO A 10 18.97 -2.11 4.95
C PRO A 10 17.85 -3.09 4.54
N ASP A 11 17.89 -3.57 3.29
CA ASP A 11 16.88 -4.46 2.69
C ASP A 11 16.80 -5.88 3.30
N ASN A 12 17.50 -6.15 4.40
CA ASN A 12 17.66 -7.48 4.98
C ASN A 12 16.95 -7.65 6.35
N TYR A 13 15.86 -6.92 6.58
CA TYR A 13 15.10 -7.03 7.82
C TYR A 13 14.48 -8.44 7.96
N PRO A 14 14.52 -9.06 9.16
CA PRO A 14 14.02 -10.42 9.35
C PRO A 14 12.50 -10.50 9.13
N LEU A 15 12.07 -11.48 8.32
CA LEU A 15 10.66 -11.77 8.05
C LEU A 15 9.92 -12.40 9.24
N SER A 16 10.67 -13.01 10.17
CA SER A 16 10.09 -13.68 11.33
C SER A 16 11.07 -13.77 12.50
N ARG A 17 10.53 -14.04 13.69
CA ARG A 17 11.29 -14.39 14.89
C ARG A 17 10.67 -15.58 15.62
N PRO A 18 11.43 -16.32 16.44
CA PRO A 18 10.87 -17.37 17.29
C PRO A 18 9.80 -16.80 18.23
N GLY A 19 8.65 -17.47 18.33
CA GLY A 19 7.55 -17.13 19.23
C GLY A 19 7.04 -18.37 19.98
N ALA A 20 6.30 -18.15 21.06
CA ALA A 20 5.86 -19.22 21.96
C ALA A 20 4.96 -20.28 21.29
N ALA A 21 4.20 -19.89 20.26
CA ALA A 21 3.29 -20.77 19.51
C ALA A 21 3.78 -21.07 18.09
N GLY A 22 5.06 -20.81 17.79
CA GLY A 22 5.64 -20.88 16.45
C GLY A 22 6.20 -19.54 15.96
N PRO A 23 6.68 -19.46 14.71
CA PRO A 23 7.31 -18.25 14.19
C PRO A 23 6.33 -17.07 14.15
N GLU A 24 6.73 -15.96 14.77
CA GLU A 24 6.03 -14.69 14.68
C GLU A 24 6.53 -13.93 13.46
N LEU A 25 5.62 -13.63 12.54
CA LEU A 25 5.90 -12.91 11.31
C LEU A 25 5.98 -11.41 11.59
N LEU A 26 6.95 -10.75 10.99
CA LEU A 26 7.30 -9.36 11.28
C LEU A 26 6.93 -8.46 10.10
N LEU A 27 6.67 -7.19 10.44
CA LEU A 27 6.68 -6.09 9.49
C LEU A 27 8.07 -5.46 9.51
N ASP A 28 8.45 -4.79 8.43
CA ASP A 28 9.67 -3.97 8.42
C ASP A 28 9.41 -2.69 9.25
N THR A 29 9.62 -2.81 10.56
CA THR A 29 9.42 -1.72 11.51
C THR A 29 10.48 -0.62 11.38
N PRO A 30 11.75 -0.89 11.03
CA PRO A 30 12.67 0.18 10.66
C PRO A 30 12.19 1.03 9.49
N LEU A 31 11.65 0.41 8.43
CA LEU A 31 11.16 1.15 7.26
C LEU A 31 9.92 1.96 7.61
N GLN A 32 8.98 1.36 8.36
CA GLN A 32 7.84 2.07 8.93
C GLN A 32 8.30 3.32 9.69
N LYS A 33 9.28 3.17 10.58
CA LYS A 33 9.78 4.26 11.43
C LYS A 33 10.42 5.36 10.59
N ALA A 34 11.32 5.00 9.66
CA ALA A 34 11.99 5.96 8.80
C ALA A 34 10.99 6.77 7.93
N LEU A 35 10.02 6.09 7.31
CA LEU A 35 8.97 6.74 6.51
C LEU A 35 8.07 7.62 7.37
N SER A 36 7.69 7.16 8.57
CA SER A 36 6.83 7.92 9.47
C SER A 36 7.51 9.16 10.03
N GLU A 37 8.79 9.05 10.41
CA GLU A 37 9.61 10.19 10.83
C GLU A 37 9.79 11.19 9.68
N TYR A 38 10.02 10.70 8.46
CA TYR A 38 10.17 11.58 7.32
C TYR A 38 8.86 12.32 6.98
N ALA A 39 7.73 11.64 7.03
CA ALA A 39 6.41 12.27 6.87
C ALA A 39 6.19 13.39 7.89
N ARG A 40 6.48 13.12 9.17
CA ARG A 40 6.36 14.12 10.26
C ARG A 40 7.27 15.32 10.05
N GLN A 41 8.56 15.08 9.81
CA GLN A 41 9.56 16.16 9.74
C GLN A 41 9.43 17.01 8.46
N SER A 42 9.04 16.38 7.35
CA SER A 42 8.86 17.09 6.08
C SER A 42 7.59 17.92 6.02
N GLY A 43 6.57 17.58 6.83
CA GLY A 43 5.26 18.24 6.77
C GLY A 43 4.55 18.09 5.42
N MET A 44 4.94 17.10 4.60
CA MET A 44 4.35 16.92 3.28
C MET A 44 2.85 16.63 3.39
N ILE A 45 2.08 17.22 2.48
CA ILE A 45 0.70 16.81 2.23
C ILE A 45 0.69 15.39 1.67
N LEU A 46 -0.41 14.65 1.90
CA LEU A 46 -0.50 13.24 1.54
C LEU A 46 -0.16 12.96 0.06
N PRO A 47 -0.65 13.72 -0.94
CA PRO A 47 -0.32 13.47 -2.34
C PRO A 47 1.19 13.53 -2.61
N ALA A 48 1.85 14.59 -2.15
CA ALA A 48 3.30 14.77 -2.36
C ALA A 48 4.12 13.66 -1.69
N PHE A 49 3.69 13.18 -0.52
CA PHE A 49 4.34 12.05 0.15
C PHE A 49 4.17 10.73 -0.64
N VAL A 50 2.96 10.47 -1.14
CA VAL A 50 2.66 9.26 -1.93
C VAL A 50 3.41 9.27 -3.27
N GLU A 51 3.46 10.41 -3.95
CA GLU A 51 4.23 10.61 -5.18
C GLU A 51 5.71 10.29 -4.98
N LEU A 52 6.29 10.81 -3.90
CA LEU A 52 7.68 10.54 -3.54
C LEU A 52 7.93 9.04 -3.34
N VAL A 53 7.08 8.37 -2.56
CA VAL A 53 7.21 6.92 -2.29
C VAL A 53 7.09 6.11 -3.57
N ARG A 54 6.24 6.53 -4.51
CA ARG A 54 6.04 5.85 -5.81
C ARG A 54 7.12 6.15 -6.85
N GLY A 55 8.04 7.07 -6.54
CA GLY A 55 9.03 7.54 -7.51
C GLY A 55 8.39 8.29 -8.68
N GLN A 56 7.31 9.03 -8.44
CA GLN A 56 6.77 9.95 -9.44
C GLN A 56 7.71 11.15 -9.60
N THR A 57 8.18 11.37 -10.82
CA THR A 57 9.08 12.47 -11.19
C THR A 57 8.44 13.31 -12.28
N ALA A 58 9.06 14.45 -12.61
CA ALA A 58 8.62 15.27 -13.74
C ALA A 58 8.73 14.51 -15.08
N ASP A 59 9.77 13.67 -15.23
CA ASP A 59 10.00 12.89 -16.46
C ASP A 59 9.12 11.66 -16.56
N ASP A 60 8.75 11.07 -15.43
CA ASP A 60 7.84 9.94 -15.35
C ASP A 60 6.92 10.10 -14.14
N TYR A 61 5.76 10.69 -14.37
CA TYR A 61 4.77 10.92 -13.33
C TYR A 61 3.80 9.75 -13.15
N ARG A 62 4.00 8.62 -13.85
CA ARG A 62 3.09 7.46 -13.74
C ARG A 62 3.02 6.96 -12.29
N PRO A 63 1.83 6.76 -11.72
CA PRO A 63 1.69 6.30 -10.34
C PRO A 63 2.01 4.81 -10.16
N ASN A 64 1.87 3.99 -11.21
CA ASN A 64 2.24 2.59 -11.19
C ASN A 64 3.33 2.33 -12.23
N LYS A 65 4.58 2.21 -11.77
CA LYS A 65 5.76 2.03 -12.63
C LYS A 65 5.76 0.72 -13.41
N ASN A 66 5.05 -0.29 -12.91
CA ASN A 66 4.93 -1.59 -13.56
C ASN A 66 4.00 -1.56 -14.79
N LEU A 67 3.16 -0.54 -14.94
CA LEU A 67 2.30 -0.39 -16.10
C LEU A 67 3.02 0.45 -17.16
N VAL A 68 3.60 -0.22 -18.16
CA VAL A 68 4.36 0.42 -19.24
C VAL A 68 3.45 0.70 -20.44
N PRO A 69 3.24 1.99 -20.82
CA PRO A 69 2.37 2.37 -21.93
C PRO A 69 2.65 1.63 -23.23
N GLY A 70 3.93 1.54 -23.62
CA GLY A 70 4.34 0.88 -24.86
C GLY A 70 4.02 -0.61 -24.87
N VAL A 71 4.22 -1.30 -23.74
CA VAL A 71 3.88 -2.73 -23.62
C VAL A 71 2.37 -2.92 -23.74
N LEU A 72 1.58 -2.07 -23.07
CA LEU A 72 0.12 -2.14 -23.12
C LEU A 72 -0.46 -1.88 -24.52
N ASN A 73 0.15 -1.00 -25.31
CA ASN A 73 -0.26 -0.79 -26.70
C ASN A 73 -0.16 -2.07 -27.54
N GLU A 74 0.90 -2.87 -27.31
CA GLU A 74 1.09 -4.11 -28.04
C GLU A 74 0.20 -5.24 -27.51
N VAL A 75 0.19 -5.46 -26.18
CA VAL A 75 -0.54 -6.60 -25.60
C VAL A 75 -2.06 -6.41 -25.58
N CYS A 76 -2.54 -5.16 -25.58
CA CYS A 76 -3.96 -4.82 -25.61
C CYS A 76 -4.39 -4.30 -26.98
N LYS A 77 -3.66 -4.61 -28.05
CA LYS A 77 -4.01 -4.20 -29.41
C LYS A 77 -5.42 -4.68 -29.79
N GLY A 78 -6.26 -3.75 -30.26
CA GLY A 78 -7.65 -4.02 -30.60
C GLY A 78 -8.62 -4.03 -29.40
N TYR A 79 -8.13 -3.76 -28.18
CA TYR A 79 -9.02 -3.54 -27.04
C TYR A 79 -9.78 -2.23 -27.21
N ALA A 80 -11.11 -2.30 -27.12
CA ALA A 80 -12.00 -1.16 -27.36
C ALA A 80 -11.73 0.05 -26.46
N HIS A 81 -11.16 -0.18 -25.26
CA HIS A 81 -10.86 0.87 -24.28
C HIS A 81 -9.36 1.08 -24.06
N LEU A 82 -8.55 0.84 -25.09
CA LEU A 82 -7.09 1.02 -24.99
C LEU A 82 -6.74 2.47 -24.62
N GLU A 83 -7.46 3.46 -25.14
CA GLU A 83 -7.22 4.87 -24.81
C GLU A 83 -7.54 5.20 -23.35
N GLU A 84 -8.65 4.70 -22.80
CA GLU A 84 -8.97 4.80 -21.37
C GLU A 84 -7.89 4.14 -20.52
N LEU A 85 -7.45 2.94 -20.92
CA LEU A 85 -6.42 2.20 -20.21
C LEU A 85 -5.10 3.00 -20.21
N GLN A 86 -4.71 3.58 -21.34
CA GLN A 86 -3.54 4.43 -21.43
C GLN A 86 -3.65 5.66 -20.52
N ARG A 87 -4.82 6.30 -20.43
CA ARG A 87 -5.06 7.40 -19.49
C ARG A 87 -4.87 6.96 -18.03
N ILE A 88 -5.41 5.80 -17.65
CA ILE A 88 -5.26 5.23 -16.31
C ILE A 88 -3.79 4.92 -16.01
N VAL A 89 -3.04 4.43 -16.98
CA VAL A 89 -1.61 4.10 -16.81
C VAL A 89 -0.78 5.36 -16.60
N GLN A 90 -1.10 6.42 -17.33
CA GLN A 90 -0.39 7.70 -17.26
C GLN A 90 -0.72 8.48 -15.99
N GLY A 91 -2.00 8.67 -15.69
CA GLY A 91 -2.46 9.53 -14.58
C GLY A 91 -2.93 8.79 -13.33
N GLY A 92 -3.07 7.46 -13.39
CA GLY A 92 -3.78 6.70 -12.37
C GLY A 92 -5.29 6.72 -12.57
N VAL A 93 -5.99 6.07 -11.63
CA VAL A 93 -7.47 6.08 -11.63
C VAL A 93 -7.96 7.39 -11.01
N GLU A 94 -8.64 8.20 -11.81
CA GLU A 94 -9.35 9.39 -11.33
C GLU A 94 -10.79 9.04 -10.94
N VAL A 95 -11.09 9.13 -9.65
CA VAL A 95 -12.46 8.91 -9.13
C VAL A 95 -13.12 10.26 -8.88
N ARG A 96 -14.19 10.55 -9.62
CA ARG A 96 -15.06 11.70 -9.36
C ARG A 96 -16.15 11.27 -8.38
N LEU A 97 -15.99 11.66 -7.12
CA LEU A 97 -17.01 11.42 -6.11
C LEU A 97 -18.17 12.40 -6.29
N SER A 98 -19.40 11.89 -6.24
CA SER A 98 -20.61 12.73 -6.28
C SER A 98 -20.77 13.60 -5.03
N LYS A 99 -20.17 13.18 -3.92
CA LYS A 99 -20.10 13.90 -2.65
C LYS A 99 -18.76 13.63 -1.99
N THR A 100 -18.17 14.66 -1.37
CA THR A 100 -16.97 14.50 -0.55
C THR A 100 -17.32 13.66 0.69
N PRO A 101 -16.57 12.57 0.98
CA PRO A 101 -16.78 11.81 2.20
C PRO A 101 -16.61 12.70 3.44
N PRO A 102 -17.47 12.54 4.46
CA PRO A 102 -17.30 13.29 5.70
C PRO A 102 -15.98 12.92 6.36
N ARG A 103 -15.38 13.89 7.06
CA ARG A 103 -14.18 13.62 7.86
C ARG A 103 -14.48 12.55 8.89
N GLN A 104 -13.67 11.50 8.89
CA GLN A 104 -13.87 10.38 9.78
C GLN A 104 -13.30 10.69 11.18
N VAL A 105 -14.21 10.86 12.15
CA VAL A 105 -13.83 11.12 13.56
C VAL A 105 -13.63 9.81 14.34
N GLN A 106 -14.34 8.74 13.95
CA GLN A 106 -14.26 7.43 14.59
C GLN A 106 -13.77 6.38 13.60
N ARG A 107 -12.82 5.55 14.05
CA ARG A 107 -12.32 4.41 13.28
C ARG A 107 -13.27 3.22 13.47
N PRO A 108 -13.78 2.59 12.39
CA PRO A 108 -14.55 1.37 12.53
C PRO A 108 -13.66 0.24 13.06
N PRO A 109 -14.20 -0.65 13.90
CA PRO A 109 -13.45 -1.79 14.38
C PRO A 109 -13.08 -2.71 13.21
N ASN A 110 -11.88 -3.29 13.26
CA ASN A 110 -11.54 -4.39 12.37
C ASN A 110 -12.46 -5.60 12.64
N HIS A 111 -12.67 -6.42 11.62
CA HIS A 111 -13.39 -7.69 11.77
C HIS A 111 -12.68 -8.62 12.76
N GLY A 112 -13.44 -9.46 13.48
CA GLY A 112 -12.90 -10.40 14.48
C GLY A 112 -11.77 -11.27 13.93
N SER A 113 -11.92 -11.74 12.69
CA SER A 113 -10.91 -12.57 12.01
C SER A 113 -9.54 -11.91 11.89
N ALA A 114 -9.45 -10.57 11.84
CA ALA A 114 -8.16 -9.88 11.82
C ALA A 114 -7.41 -10.01 13.16
N ARG A 115 -8.14 -10.11 14.28
CA ARG A 115 -7.56 -10.34 15.60
C ARG A 115 -7.14 -11.80 15.76
N ASP A 116 -8.01 -12.72 15.36
CA ASP A 116 -7.80 -14.16 15.50
C ASP A 116 -6.65 -14.67 14.60
N ARG A 117 -6.42 -14.01 13.46
CA ARG A 117 -5.41 -14.36 12.46
C ARG A 117 -4.28 -13.33 12.36
N LEU A 118 -3.89 -12.71 13.48
CA LEU A 118 -2.90 -11.62 13.48
C LEU A 118 -1.58 -11.97 12.79
N ASN A 119 -1.08 -13.19 12.95
CA ASN A 119 0.18 -13.62 12.31
C ASN A 119 0.05 -13.70 10.79
N VAL A 120 -1.09 -14.19 10.27
CA VAL A 120 -1.41 -14.21 8.83
C VAL A 120 -1.54 -12.78 8.30
N LEU A 121 -2.17 -11.90 9.08
CA LEU A 121 -2.28 -10.49 8.71
C LEU A 121 -0.90 -9.84 8.58
N ARG A 122 0.00 -10.05 9.55
CA ARG A 122 1.39 -9.56 9.47
C ARG A 122 2.13 -10.12 8.26
N LYS A 123 1.97 -11.41 7.97
CA LYS A 123 2.53 -12.03 6.75
C LYS A 123 2.14 -11.30 5.49
N ASN A 124 0.84 -11.04 5.35
CA ASN A 124 0.29 -10.48 4.13
C ASN A 124 0.68 -9.01 4.00
N ILE A 125 0.58 -8.23 5.08
CA ILE A 125 1.03 -6.83 5.08
C ILE A 125 2.53 -6.74 4.83
N GLY A 126 3.35 -7.59 5.48
CA GLY A 126 4.80 -7.63 5.27
C GLY A 126 5.15 -7.88 3.81
N LYS A 127 4.52 -8.88 3.16
CA LYS A 127 4.72 -9.13 1.73
C LYS A 127 4.36 -7.95 0.82
N GLU A 128 3.31 -7.20 1.17
CA GLU A 128 2.91 -6.01 0.41
C GLU A 128 3.86 -4.83 0.67
N GLN A 129 4.37 -4.71 1.89
CA GLN A 129 5.35 -3.70 2.30
C GLN A 129 6.69 -3.93 1.59
N ASP A 130 7.22 -5.16 1.65
CA ASP A 130 8.50 -5.55 1.02
C ASP A 130 8.48 -5.34 -0.50
N ALA A 131 7.30 -5.49 -1.11
CA ALA A 131 7.12 -5.27 -2.53
C ALA A 131 6.80 -3.81 -2.92
N GLY A 132 6.82 -2.88 -1.95
CA GLY A 132 6.48 -1.47 -2.17
C GLY A 132 5.02 -1.23 -2.60
N ARG A 133 4.13 -2.18 -2.35
CA ARG A 133 2.70 -2.11 -2.73
C ARG A 133 1.83 -1.50 -1.65
N CYS A 134 2.28 -1.50 -0.40
CA CYS A 134 1.60 -0.79 0.69
C CYS A 134 2.58 0.01 1.57
N LEU A 135 2.03 0.99 2.27
CA LEU A 135 2.75 1.78 3.26
C LEU A 135 2.31 1.35 4.67
N VAL A 136 3.28 0.97 5.50
CA VAL A 136 3.08 0.77 6.94
C VAL A 136 3.60 2.02 7.64
N LEU A 137 2.73 2.74 8.34
CA LEU A 137 3.02 4.04 8.94
C LEU A 137 2.44 4.15 10.35
N ASP A 138 2.98 5.07 11.14
CA ASP A 138 2.50 5.33 12.49
C ASP A 138 1.11 5.98 12.50
N ARG A 139 0.27 5.56 13.45
CA ARG A 139 -1.14 5.97 13.56
C ARG A 139 -1.33 7.48 13.75
N ASP A 140 -0.39 8.15 14.41
CA ASP A 140 -0.49 9.58 14.71
C ASP A 140 -0.42 10.47 13.46
N LEU A 141 0.08 9.98 12.33
CA LEU A 141 0.05 10.67 11.04
C LEU A 141 -1.37 10.96 10.53
N LEU A 142 -2.39 10.28 11.05
CA LEU A 142 -3.80 10.65 10.79
C LEU A 142 -4.15 12.06 11.26
N LYS A 143 -3.36 12.64 12.18
CA LYS A 143 -3.50 14.06 12.57
C LYS A 143 -2.99 15.00 11.48
N GLN A 144 -1.94 14.59 10.77
CA GLN A 144 -1.33 15.34 9.67
C GLN A 144 -2.13 15.19 8.37
N TRP A 145 -2.73 14.02 8.14
CA TRP A 145 -3.52 13.71 6.95
C TRP A 145 -4.99 13.38 7.30
N PRO A 146 -5.80 14.40 7.66
CA PRO A 146 -7.20 14.21 8.02
C PRO A 146 -8.08 13.72 6.86
N GLU A 147 -7.58 13.74 5.63
CA GLU A 147 -8.23 13.23 4.42
C GLU A 147 -8.22 11.70 4.29
N ILE A 148 -7.44 10.98 5.12
CA ILE A 148 -7.41 9.51 5.11
C ILE A 148 -8.73 8.96 5.67
N ILE A 149 -9.39 8.13 4.86
CA ILE A 149 -10.57 7.35 5.25
C ILE A 149 -10.14 5.93 5.61
N ILE A 150 -10.58 5.45 6.78
CA ILE A 150 -10.22 4.14 7.33
C ILE A 150 -11.38 3.17 7.13
N SER A 151 -11.10 2.10 6.39
CA SER A 151 -11.99 0.95 6.21
C SER A 151 -11.72 -0.16 7.25
N PRO A 152 -12.74 -0.93 7.69
CA PRO A 152 -12.52 -2.14 8.47
C PRO A 152 -11.64 -3.13 7.71
N PHE A 153 -10.68 -3.74 8.40
CA PHE A 153 -9.88 -4.83 7.83
C PHE A 153 -10.36 -6.19 8.34
N GLY A 154 -10.33 -7.20 7.47
CA GLY A 154 -10.64 -8.59 7.80
C GLY A 154 -9.68 -9.55 7.10
N VAL A 155 -9.51 -10.73 7.68
CA VAL A 155 -8.83 -11.84 7.02
C VAL A 155 -9.90 -12.81 6.53
N VAL A 156 -9.81 -13.20 5.27
CA VAL A 156 -10.65 -14.24 4.66
C VAL A 156 -9.76 -15.46 4.45
N ASP A 157 -10.21 -16.61 4.93
CA ASP A 157 -9.56 -17.89 4.61
C ASP A 157 -9.79 -18.15 3.12
N LYS A 158 -8.73 -18.09 2.31
CA LYS A 158 -8.79 -18.59 0.93
C LYS A 158 -8.83 -20.12 1.05
N GLY A 159 -10.00 -20.72 0.89
CA GLY A 159 -10.13 -22.18 0.86
C GLY A 159 -9.21 -22.77 -0.21
N ASN A 160 -8.45 -23.81 0.16
CA ASN A 160 -7.71 -24.66 -0.78
C ASN A 160 -8.66 -25.66 -1.45
N GLU A 161 -9.78 -25.19 -1.99
CA GLU A 161 -10.55 -25.98 -2.93
C GLU A 161 -10.09 -25.57 -4.32
N ASP A 162 -9.05 -26.26 -4.80
CA ASP A 162 -8.87 -26.40 -6.23
C ASP A 162 -10.18 -26.97 -6.77
N GLU A 163 -11.01 -26.12 -7.37
CA GLU A 163 -12.12 -26.57 -8.19
C GLU A 163 -11.51 -27.46 -9.28
N LYS A 164 -11.56 -28.78 -9.06
CA LYS A 164 -11.42 -29.76 -10.13
C LYS A 164 -12.52 -29.45 -11.13
N ARG A 165 -12.21 -28.64 -12.13
CA ARG A 165 -12.94 -28.64 -13.40
C ARG A 165 -12.79 -30.05 -13.95
N VAL A 166 -13.79 -30.87 -13.68
CA VAL A 166 -14.02 -32.10 -14.43
C VAL A 166 -14.37 -31.65 -15.85
N GLY A 167 -13.55 -32.08 -16.81
CA GLY A 167 -13.74 -31.82 -18.24
C GLY A 167 -14.88 -32.63 -18.84
#